data_AF-A0AAV6ADL7-F1
#
_entry.id   AF-A0AAV6ADL7-F1
#
_cell.length_a   1.000
_cell.length_b   1.000
_cell.length_c   1.000
_cell.angle_alpha   90.00
_cell.angle_beta   90.00
_cell.angle_gamma   90.00
#
_symmetry.space_group_name_H-M   'P 1'
#
loop_
_entity.id
_entity.type
_entity.pdbx_description
1 polymer ?
#
loop_
_entity_poly.entity_id
_entity_poly.type
_entity_poly.pdbx_seq_one_letter_code
_entity_poly.pdbx_strand_id
1 'polypeptide(L)'
;MHKHTIVEGVMGGTIGAVAVAVWFLCIDVWIGQPFRTPALLGATFFEGLRDPAALHTTARLVVEYTVLHGVAFLAFGLLAAALLAAADQDPSLFFVVIMLFCCFEVFALMLIAILAEWLFEVLAWWTLVLANLLAGLIMLGFFYRRHRSTWHAFLVAA
;
A
#
# COMPACT_ATOMS: atom_id res chain seq x y z
N MET A 1 0.13 -23.76 -1.30
CA MET A 1 0.79 -22.66 -0.55
C MET A 1 1.21 -23.19 0.81
N HIS A 2 2.52 -23.21 1.11
CA HIS A 2 3.00 -23.61 2.43
C HIS A 2 2.59 -22.56 3.48
N LYS A 3 2.32 -22.97 4.72
CA LYS A 3 1.89 -22.07 5.82
C LYS A 3 2.83 -20.87 6.00
N HIS A 4 4.11 -21.05 5.69
CA HIS A 4 5.16 -20.04 5.79
C HIS A 4 4.94 -18.87 4.83
N THR A 5 4.57 -19.13 3.57
CA THR A 5 4.25 -18.10 2.56
C THR A 5 3.03 -17.25 2.95
N ILE A 6 2.01 -17.86 3.56
CA ILE A 6 0.82 -17.13 4.02
C ILE A 6 1.19 -16.15 5.13
N VAL A 7 1.96 -16.61 6.11
CA VAL A 7 2.41 -15.75 7.23
C VAL A 7 3.26 -14.61 6.72
N GLU A 8 4.19 -14.88 5.79
CA GLU A 8 5.03 -13.85 5.18
C GLU A 8 4.22 -12.82 4.39
N GLY A 9 3.23 -13.27 3.63
CA GLY A 9 2.34 -12.37 2.89
C GLY A 9 1.49 -11.50 3.80
N VAL A 10 0.91 -12.08 4.86
CA VAL A 10 0.13 -11.33 5.86
C VAL A 10 1.00 -10.32 6.60
N MET A 11 2.21 -10.71 7.01
CA MET A 11 3.17 -9.81 7.66
C MET A 11 3.59 -8.68 6.72
N GLY A 12 4.01 -9.01 5.49
CA GLY A 12 4.42 -8.03 4.49
C GLY A 12 3.30 -7.03 4.19
N GLY A 13 2.08 -7.53 3.94
CA GLY A 13 0.91 -6.69 3.73
C GLY A 13 0.60 -5.78 4.92
N THR A 14 0.63 -6.32 6.14
CA THR A 14 0.37 -5.53 7.35
C THR A 14 1.43 -4.45 7.56
N ILE A 15 2.70 -4.76 7.31
CA ILE A 15 3.81 -3.79 7.38
C ILE A 15 3.58 -2.65 6.38
N GLY A 16 3.22 -2.97 5.14
CA GLY A 16 2.91 -1.95 4.13
C GLY A 16 1.71 -1.09 4.54
N ALA A 17 0.63 -1.72 5.03
CA ALA A 17 -0.57 -1.01 5.47
C ALA A 17 -0.25 -0.02 6.60
N VAL A 18 0.52 -0.46 7.60
CA VAL A 18 0.94 0.36 8.74
C VAL A 18 1.87 1.48 8.29
N ALA A 19 2.81 1.23 7.37
CA ALA A 19 3.71 2.26 6.87
C ALA A 19 2.94 3.43 6.23
N VAL A 20 1.97 3.13 5.36
CA VAL A 20 1.11 4.16 4.75
C VAL A 20 0.26 4.87 5.80
N ALA A 21 -0.35 4.12 6.72
CA ALA A 21 -1.20 4.69 7.77
C ALA A 21 -0.42 5.65 8.69
N VAL A 22 0.79 5.28 9.10
CA VAL A 22 1.66 6.11 9.94
C VAL A 22 2.11 7.36 9.19
N TRP A 23 2.47 7.23 7.90
CA TRP A 23 2.86 8.38 7.08
C TRP A 23 1.74 9.44 7.03
N PHE A 24 0.52 9.03 6.69
CA PHE A 24 -0.61 9.95 6.64
C PHE A 24 -1.03 10.46 8.01
N LEU A 25 -0.94 9.65 9.06
CA LEU A 25 -1.17 10.10 10.42
C LEU A 25 -0.20 11.22 10.82
N CYS A 26 1.09 11.09 10.49
CA CYS A 26 2.08 12.13 10.75
C CYS A 26 1.74 13.44 10.03
N ILE A 27 1.33 13.37 8.76
CA ILE A 27 0.92 14.55 7.98
C ILE A 27 -0.34 15.18 8.59
N ASP A 28 -1.35 14.37 8.88
CA ASP A 28 -2.63 14.80 9.45
C ASP A 28 -2.45 15.49 10.81
N VAL A 29 -1.61 14.91 11.68
CA VAL A 29 -1.27 15.50 12.99
C VAL A 29 -0.51 16.82 12.81
N TRP A 30 0.41 16.89 11.84
CA TRP A 30 1.18 18.10 11.57
C TRP A 30 0.32 19.27 11.07
N ILE A 31 -0.76 18.96 10.34
CA ILE A 31 -1.76 19.93 9.87
C ILE A 31 -2.84 20.23 10.94
N GLY A 32 -2.77 19.57 12.11
CA GLY A 32 -3.69 19.79 13.24
C GLY A 32 -5.04 19.11 13.08
N GLN A 33 -5.17 18.16 12.14
CA GLN A 33 -6.41 17.42 11.89
C GLN A 33 -6.13 15.91 11.82
N PRO A 34 -6.00 15.22 12.97
CA PRO A 34 -5.73 13.79 13.02
C PRO A 34 -6.79 12.97 12.26
N PHE A 35 -6.34 11.96 11.51
CA PHE A 35 -7.20 11.04 10.72
C PHE A 35 -8.03 11.71 9.61
N ARG A 36 -7.71 12.93 9.22
CA ARG A 36 -8.37 13.62 8.10
C ARG A 36 -8.24 12.83 6.81
N THR A 37 -7.05 12.32 6.48
CA THR A 37 -6.81 11.60 5.23
C THR A 37 -7.63 10.32 5.11
N PRO A 38 -7.63 9.39 6.09
CA PRO A 38 -8.47 8.19 6.01
C PRO A 38 -9.97 8.52 6.07
N ALA A 39 -10.38 9.59 6.75
CA ALA A 39 -11.78 10.03 6.74
C ALA A 39 -12.22 10.59 5.36
N LEU A 40 -11.37 11.39 4.72
CA LEU A 40 -11.60 11.89 3.35
C LEU A 40 -11.75 10.74 2.36
N LEU A 41 -10.80 9.82 2.38
CA LEU A 41 -10.83 8.65 1.50
C LEU A 41 -12.05 7.77 1.79
N GLY A 42 -12.36 7.52 3.06
CA GLY A 42 -13.57 6.80 3.46
C GLY A 42 -14.85 7.46 2.93
N ALA A 43 -14.99 8.78 3.11
CA ALA A 43 -16.15 9.53 2.63
C ALA A 43 -16.29 9.44 1.10
N THR A 44 -15.18 9.52 0.38
CA THR A 44 -15.20 9.43 -1.08
C THR A 44 -15.60 8.03 -1.57
N PHE A 45 -15.06 6.97 -0.96
CA PHE A 45 -15.32 5.60 -1.39
C PHE A 45 -16.70 5.07 -0.95
N PHE A 46 -17.16 5.40 0.25
CA PHE A 46 -18.38 4.82 0.84
C PHE A 46 -19.60 5.76 0.79
N GLU A 47 -19.39 7.07 0.82
CA GLU A 47 -20.48 8.06 0.79
C GLU A 47 -20.55 8.85 -0.52
N GLY A 48 -19.55 8.69 -1.40
CA GLY A 48 -19.49 9.40 -2.68
C GLY A 48 -19.26 10.90 -2.54
N LEU A 49 -18.64 11.32 -1.43
CA LEU A 49 -18.37 12.74 -1.14
C LEU A 49 -17.52 13.36 -2.26
N ARG A 50 -17.95 14.52 -2.77
CA ARG A 50 -17.25 15.29 -3.81
C ARG A 50 -16.80 16.68 -3.36
N ASP A 51 -17.24 17.09 -2.17
CA ASP A 51 -16.94 18.41 -1.60
C ASP A 51 -16.26 18.24 -0.22
N PRO A 52 -15.00 18.68 -0.05
CA PRO A 52 -14.30 18.63 1.24
C PRO A 52 -14.98 19.44 2.34
N ALA A 53 -15.73 20.50 2.01
CA ALA A 53 -16.41 21.34 3.00
C ALA A 53 -17.57 20.62 3.70
N ALA A 54 -18.12 19.58 3.06
CA ALA A 54 -19.16 18.73 3.62
C ALA A 54 -18.61 17.56 4.46
N LEU A 55 -17.29 17.43 4.60
CA LEU A 55 -16.68 16.34 5.36
C LEU A 55 -16.94 16.51 6.86
N HIS A 56 -17.67 15.56 7.44
CA HIS A 56 -17.68 15.33 8.87
C HIS A 56 -16.77 14.15 9.21
N THR A 57 -15.60 14.44 9.80
CA THR A 57 -14.67 13.40 10.25
C THR A 57 -15.33 12.56 11.33
N THR A 58 -15.80 11.38 10.95
CA THR A 58 -16.41 10.41 11.85
C THR A 58 -15.51 9.19 11.99
N ALA A 59 -15.49 8.61 13.19
CA ALA A 59 -14.73 7.38 13.44
C ALA A 59 -15.15 6.24 12.51
N ARG A 60 -16.42 6.22 12.08
CA ARG A 60 -16.95 5.27 11.11
C ARG A 60 -16.17 5.30 9.79
N LEU A 61 -16.04 6.48 9.17
CA LEU A 61 -15.35 6.64 7.88
C LEU A 61 -13.87 6.23 7.97
N VAL A 62 -13.22 6.61 9.07
CA VAL A 62 -11.82 6.23 9.33
C VAL A 62 -11.68 4.71 9.41
N VAL A 63 -12.57 4.02 10.12
CA VAL A 63 -12.56 2.56 10.26
C VAL A 63 -12.86 1.88 8.93
N GLU A 64 -13.87 2.34 8.19
CA GLU A 64 -14.26 1.79 6.89
C GLU A 64 -13.09 1.85 5.89
N TYR A 65 -12.43 3.01 5.78
CA TYR A 65 -11.25 3.13 4.93
C TYR A 65 -10.07 2.29 5.44
N THR A 66 -9.82 2.27 6.76
CA THR A 66 -8.73 1.47 7.34
C THR A 66 -8.90 -0.01 7.06
N VAL A 67 -10.14 -0.53 7.12
CA VAL A 67 -10.44 -1.92 6.76
C VAL A 67 -10.21 -2.17 5.27
N LEU A 68 -10.72 -1.30 4.39
CA LEU A 68 -10.52 -1.40 2.95
C LEU A 68 -9.02 -1.41 2.59
N HIS A 69 -8.27 -0.46 3.13
CA HIS A 69 -6.82 -0.33 2.97
C HIS A 69 -6.08 -1.57 3.48
N GLY A 70 -6.43 -2.05 4.68
CA GLY A 70 -5.85 -3.26 5.25
C GLY A 70 -6.09 -4.49 4.37
N VAL A 71 -7.32 -4.69 3.87
CA VAL A 71 -7.65 -5.81 2.98
C VAL A 71 -6.86 -5.73 1.66
N ALA A 72 -6.76 -4.55 1.06
CA ALA A 72 -5.99 -4.35 -0.17
C ALA A 72 -4.51 -4.71 0.01
N PHE A 73 -3.91 -4.25 1.11
CA PHE A 73 -2.50 -4.54 1.42
C PHE A 73 -2.26 -6.00 1.82
N LEU A 74 -3.20 -6.65 2.51
CA LEU A 74 -3.12 -8.09 2.79
C LEU A 74 -3.17 -8.91 1.52
N ALA A 75 -4.08 -8.59 0.59
CA ALA A 75 -4.18 -9.26 -0.71
C ALA A 75 -2.88 -9.06 -1.52
N PHE A 76 -2.37 -7.83 -1.57
CA PHE A 76 -1.11 -7.51 -2.22
C PHE A 76 0.07 -8.27 -1.59
N GLY A 77 0.17 -8.29 -0.26
CA GLY A 77 1.22 -9.01 0.46
C GLY A 77 1.19 -10.52 0.20
N LEU A 78 0.01 -11.13 0.17
CA LEU A 78 -0.15 -12.55 -0.20
C LEU A 78 0.28 -12.84 -1.63
N LEU A 79 -0.09 -11.98 -2.59
CA LEU A 79 0.35 -12.10 -3.99
C LEU A 79 1.86 -11.96 -4.11
N ALA A 80 2.45 -10.95 -3.45
CA ALA A 80 3.89 -10.74 -3.43
C ALA A 80 4.63 -11.94 -2.83
N ALA A 81 4.19 -12.46 -1.68
CA ALA A 81 4.79 -13.63 -1.06
C ALA A 81 4.66 -14.89 -1.93
N ALA A 82 3.52 -15.08 -2.60
CA ALA A 82 3.34 -16.20 -3.53
C ALA A 82 4.31 -16.11 -4.73
N LEU A 83 4.47 -14.92 -5.30
CA LEU A 83 5.44 -14.68 -6.39
C LEU A 83 6.88 -14.85 -5.91
N LEU A 84 7.21 -14.42 -4.69
CA LEU A 84 8.54 -14.62 -4.11
C LEU A 84 8.85 -16.10 -3.90
N ALA A 85 7.89 -16.87 -3.38
CA ALA A 85 8.06 -18.31 -3.23
C ALA A 85 8.22 -19.03 -4.58
N ALA A 86 7.65 -18.48 -5.66
CA ALA A 86 7.93 -18.95 -7.01
C ALA A 86 9.31 -18.49 -7.52
N ALA A 87 9.73 -17.27 -7.18
CA ALA A 87 11.03 -16.72 -7.55
C ALA A 87 12.21 -17.47 -6.92
N ASP A 88 12.01 -18.09 -5.76
CA ASP A 88 13.02 -18.99 -5.16
C ASP A 88 13.34 -20.22 -6.04
N GLN A 89 12.43 -20.61 -6.94
CA GLN A 89 12.65 -21.69 -7.91
C GLN A 89 13.14 -21.14 -9.26
N ASP A 90 12.65 -19.97 -9.65
CA ASP A 90 13.04 -19.29 -10.88
C ASP A 90 13.33 -17.79 -10.62
N PRO A 91 14.62 -17.39 -10.51
CA PRO A 91 15.01 -16.01 -10.21
C PRO A 91 14.48 -14.96 -11.20
N SER A 92 14.09 -15.36 -12.42
CA SER A 92 13.51 -14.43 -13.41
C SER A 92 12.17 -13.84 -12.95
N LEU A 93 11.43 -14.55 -12.08
CA LEU A 93 10.16 -14.11 -11.50
C LEU A 93 10.34 -12.95 -10.51
N PHE A 94 11.58 -12.65 -10.10
CA PHE A 94 11.84 -11.49 -9.26
C PHE A 94 11.42 -10.17 -9.94
N PHE A 95 11.62 -10.07 -11.26
CA PHE A 95 11.14 -8.93 -12.05
C PHE A 95 9.61 -8.78 -11.98
N VAL A 96 8.87 -9.87 -11.88
CA VAL A 96 7.39 -9.87 -11.78
C VAL A 96 6.94 -9.24 -10.45
N VAL A 97 7.71 -9.39 -9.38
CA VAL A 97 7.41 -8.75 -8.08
C VAL A 97 7.57 -7.23 -8.17
N ILE A 98 8.66 -6.76 -8.80
CA ILE A 98 8.89 -5.33 -9.04
C ILE A 98 7.77 -4.78 -9.92
N MET A 99 7.42 -5.51 -10.99
CA MET A 99 6.31 -5.13 -11.87
C MET A 99 4.98 -5.06 -11.10
N LEU A 100 4.69 -6.05 -10.25
CA LEU A 100 3.50 -6.05 -9.39
C LEU A 100 3.44 -4.80 -8.51
N PHE A 101 4.56 -4.41 -7.90
CA PHE A 101 4.65 -3.18 -7.13
C PHE A 101 4.35 -1.94 -8.00
N CYS A 102 5.03 -1.78 -9.14
CA CYS A 102 4.78 -0.65 -10.05
C CYS A 102 3.33 -0.60 -10.56
N CYS A 103 2.74 -1.77 -10.88
CA CYS A 103 1.35 -1.85 -11.30
C CYS A 103 0.39 -1.48 -10.16
N PHE A 104 0.68 -1.88 -8.93
CA PHE A 104 -0.12 -1.51 -7.76
C PHE A 104 -0.08 -0.01 -7.50
N GLU A 105 1.09 0.62 -7.64
CA GLU A 105 1.23 2.09 -7.55
C GLU A 105 0.34 2.82 -8.55
N VAL A 106 0.46 2.45 -9.82
CA VAL A 106 -0.32 3.06 -10.91
C VAL A 106 -1.80 2.78 -10.69
N PHE A 107 -2.17 1.56 -10.30
CA PHE A 107 -3.55 1.19 -10.00
C PHE A 107 -4.13 2.04 -8.86
N ALA A 108 -3.39 2.21 -7.75
CA ALA A 108 -3.85 3.00 -6.61
C ALA A 108 -4.04 4.48 -6.99
N LEU A 109 -3.06 5.06 -7.69
CA LEU A 109 -3.15 6.45 -8.17
C LEU A 109 -4.30 6.63 -9.17
N MET A 110 -4.48 5.69 -10.08
CA MET A 110 -5.55 5.73 -11.08
C MET A 110 -6.92 5.54 -10.45
N LEU A 111 -7.05 4.65 -9.48
CA LEU A 111 -8.28 4.44 -8.71
C LEU A 111 -8.69 5.73 -7.99
N ILE A 112 -7.74 6.40 -7.34
CA ILE A 112 -7.96 7.70 -6.70
C ILE A 112 -8.29 8.77 -7.75
N ALA A 113 -7.60 8.82 -8.89
CA ALA A 113 -7.88 9.79 -9.94
C ALA A 113 -9.30 9.65 -10.52
N ILE A 114 -9.78 8.43 -10.70
CA ILE A 114 -11.12 8.19 -11.26
C ILE A 114 -12.21 8.46 -10.23
N LEU A 115 -12.01 8.03 -8.98
CA LEU A 115 -13.06 8.07 -7.95
C LEU A 115 -13.04 9.37 -7.13
N ALA A 116 -11.90 10.05 -7.11
CA ALA A 116 -11.59 11.10 -6.17
C ALA A 116 -10.63 12.14 -6.77
N GLU A 117 -10.82 12.55 -8.04
CA GLU A 117 -9.97 13.56 -8.70
C GLU A 117 -9.77 14.81 -7.85
N TRP A 118 -10.86 15.30 -7.24
CA TRP A 118 -10.88 16.45 -6.34
C TRP A 118 -9.98 16.29 -5.11
N LEU A 119 -9.66 15.04 -4.73
CA LEU A 119 -8.76 14.76 -3.62
C LEU A 119 -7.36 15.30 -3.91
N PHE A 120 -6.94 15.40 -5.18
CA PHE A 120 -5.65 15.97 -5.54
C PHE A 120 -5.54 17.48 -5.31
N GLU A 121 -6.67 18.17 -5.16
CA GLU A 121 -6.70 19.59 -4.78
C GLU A 121 -6.47 19.77 -3.27
N VAL A 122 -6.77 18.74 -2.46
CA VAL A 122 -6.69 18.77 -0.99
C VAL A 122 -5.46 18.05 -0.46
N LEU A 123 -5.15 16.89 -1.05
CA LEU A 123 -4.02 16.03 -0.76
C LEU A 123 -3.10 16.04 -1.96
N ALA A 124 -1.91 16.59 -1.79
CA ALA A 124 -0.98 16.66 -2.89
C ALA A 124 -0.57 15.25 -3.35
N TRP A 125 -0.68 14.98 -4.65
CA TRP A 125 -0.41 13.67 -5.26
C TRP A 125 0.95 13.07 -4.86
N TRP A 126 1.96 13.91 -4.64
CA TRP A 126 3.29 13.47 -4.25
C TRP A 126 3.31 12.82 -2.87
N THR A 127 2.38 13.17 -1.97
CA THR A 127 2.27 12.54 -0.64
C THR A 127 1.81 11.09 -0.75
N LEU A 128 0.90 10.80 -1.69
CA LEU A 128 0.43 9.45 -2.01
C LEU A 128 1.57 8.62 -2.57
N VAL A 129 2.26 9.14 -3.57
CA VAL A 129 3.43 8.48 -4.18
C VAL A 129 4.51 8.19 -3.14
N LEU A 130 4.84 9.16 -2.28
CA LEU A 130 5.86 8.95 -1.24
C LEU A 130 5.43 7.93 -0.19
N ALA A 131 4.17 7.96 0.26
CA ALA A 131 3.65 7.01 1.24
C ALA A 131 3.79 5.57 0.75
N ASN A 132 3.38 5.37 -0.49
CA ASN A 132 3.40 4.10 -1.16
C ASN A 132 4.82 3.63 -1.50
N LEU A 133 5.68 4.52 -1.99
CA LEU A 133 7.09 4.23 -2.22
C LEU A 133 7.77 3.80 -0.91
N LEU A 134 7.50 4.51 0.19
CA LEU A 134 8.01 4.15 1.52
C LEU A 134 7.51 2.78 1.94
N ALA A 135 6.22 2.49 1.79
CA ALA A 135 5.66 1.17 2.08
C ALA A 135 6.30 0.07 1.23
N GLY A 136 6.47 0.31 -0.07
CA GLY A 136 7.16 -0.58 -1.00
C GLY A 136 8.59 -0.88 -0.58
N LEU A 137 9.36 0.15 -0.22
CA LEU A 137 10.75 -0.01 0.25
C LEU A 137 10.83 -0.80 1.56
N ILE A 138 9.91 -0.55 2.50
CA ILE A 138 9.86 -1.28 3.78
C ILE A 138 9.49 -2.75 3.53
N MET A 139 8.49 -3.02 2.70
CA MET A 139 8.10 -4.37 2.31
C MET A 139 9.22 -5.09 1.57
N LEU A 140 9.87 -4.43 0.61
CA LEU A 140 11.00 -4.96 -0.14
C LEU A 140 12.17 -5.29 0.80
N GLY A 141 12.47 -4.42 1.76
CA GLY A 141 13.50 -4.66 2.78
C GLY A 141 13.15 -5.85 3.68
N PHE A 142 11.88 -5.99 4.08
CA PHE A 142 11.40 -7.15 4.84
C PHE A 142 11.59 -8.46 4.06
N PHE A 143 11.18 -8.48 2.78
CA PHE A 143 11.32 -9.64 1.91
C PHE A 143 12.78 -9.94 1.53
N TYR A 144 13.62 -8.92 1.33
CA TYR A 144 15.05 -9.05 1.04
C TYR A 144 15.80 -9.81 2.14
N ARG A 145 15.52 -9.48 3.41
CA ARG A 145 16.14 -10.18 4.56
C ARG A 145 15.78 -11.66 4.61
N ARG A 146 14.67 -12.07 3.99
CA ARG A 146 14.13 -13.42 4.01
C ARG A 146 14.60 -14.26 2.81
N HIS A 147 14.72 -13.67 1.62
CA HIS A 147 15.08 -14.35 0.36
C HIS A 147 16.48 -14.01 -0.17
N ARG A 148 17.46 -13.83 0.73
CA ARG A 148 18.83 -13.37 0.41
C ARG A 148 19.52 -14.12 -0.74
N SER A 149 19.34 -15.45 -0.89
CA SER A 149 20.01 -16.20 -1.96
C SER A 149 19.44 -15.91 -3.35
N THR A 150 18.13 -15.69 -3.44
CA THR A 150 17.39 -15.42 -4.67
C THR A 150 17.80 -14.06 -5.26
N TRP A 151 17.99 -13.08 -4.37
CA TRP A 151 18.52 -11.76 -4.74
C TRP A 151 19.95 -11.79 -5.25
N HIS A 152 20.83 -12.58 -4.62
CA HIS A 152 22.21 -12.74 -5.12
C HIS A 152 22.23 -13.42 -6.50
N ALA A 153 21.37 -14.41 -6.74
CA ALA A 153 21.26 -15.05 -8.05
C ALA A 153 20.77 -14.08 -9.13
N PHE A 154 19.75 -13.26 -8.83
CA PHE A 154 19.25 -12.23 -9.74
C PHE A 154 20.32 -11.18 -10.09
N LEU A 155 21.04 -10.65 -9.10
CA LEU A 155 22.08 -9.63 -9.31
C LEU A 155 23.30 -10.13 -10.08
N VAL A 156 23.55 -11.44 -10.08
CA VAL A 156 24.66 -12.06 -10.83
C VAL A 156 24.23 -12.49 -12.24
N ALA A 157 22.93 -12.70 -12.45
CA ALA A 157 22.35 -13.09 -13.74
C ALA A 157 21.93 -11.89 -14.63
N ALA A 158 21.84 -10.68 -14.06
CA ALA A 158 21.56 -9.42 -14.76
C ALA A 158 22.86 -8.68 -15.13
#